data_AF-A0A9D1MFI5-F1
#
_entry.id   AF-A0A9D1MFI5-F1
#
_cell.length_a   1.000
_cell.length_b   1.000
_cell.length_c   1.000
_cell.angle_alpha   90.00
_cell.angle_beta   90.00
_cell.angle_gamma   90.00
#
_symmetry.space_group_name_H-M   'P 1'
#
loop_
_entity.id
_entity.type
_entity.pdbx_description
1 polymer ?
#
loop_
_entity_poly.entity_id
_entity_poly.type
_entity_poly.pdbx_seq_one_letter_code
_entity_poly.pdbx_strand_id
1 'polypeptide(L)'
;MKIQRRKLLMAATAVLAGSLLAACGGNEIVVDSGKDSVPEEKVGDVYLLNGFETMDDLYAVKQTNFGYDTVGKMDISAEQKTEGEHSLKYSYEAGTNPEILQRFDQSQYPQADMSTVGKTSLSVYSTAESAVTATLKVITTGNIVLLSSEAYEIQPGEWTEL
;
A
#
# COMPACT_ATOMS: atom_id res chain seq x y z
N MET A 1 11.85 -37.64 -34.75
CA MET A 1 11.42 -36.23 -34.77
C MET A 1 10.85 -35.90 -33.39
N LYS A 2 11.61 -35.25 -32.50
CA LYS A 2 11.14 -34.90 -31.15
C LYS A 2 10.42 -33.56 -31.21
N ILE A 3 9.11 -33.57 -30.97
CA ILE A 3 8.30 -32.37 -30.79
C ILE A 3 8.71 -31.77 -29.45
N GLN A 4 9.55 -30.73 -29.48
CA GLN A 4 9.76 -29.89 -28.30
C GLN A 4 8.44 -29.15 -28.02
N ARG A 5 7.74 -29.58 -26.97
CA ARG A 5 6.71 -28.76 -26.34
C ARG A 5 7.40 -27.54 -25.77
N ARG A 6 7.29 -26.39 -26.46
CA ARG A 6 7.57 -25.08 -25.87
C ARG A 6 6.68 -24.98 -24.65
N LYS A 7 7.27 -25.06 -23.46
CA LYS A 7 6.62 -24.59 -22.24
C LYS A 7 6.39 -23.10 -22.47
N LEU A 8 5.15 -22.71 -22.78
CA LEU A 8 4.70 -21.35 -22.52
C LEU A 8 5.02 -21.10 -21.05
N LEU A 9 6.00 -20.25 -20.75
CA LEU A 9 6.01 -19.55 -19.48
C LEU A 9 4.71 -18.73 -19.51
N MET A 10 3.67 -19.19 -18.82
CA MET A 10 2.57 -18.32 -18.47
C MET A 10 3.18 -17.22 -17.61
N ALA A 11 3.27 -16.00 -18.15
CA ALA A 11 3.55 -14.82 -17.35
C ALA A 11 2.45 -14.76 -16.29
N ALA A 12 2.82 -15.00 -15.04
CA ALA A 12 1.88 -14.86 -13.93
C ALA A 12 1.75 -13.37 -13.66
N THR A 13 0.87 -12.71 -14.41
CA THR A 13 0.59 -11.28 -14.24
C THR A 13 -0.17 -11.08 -12.94
N ALA A 14 0.54 -10.76 -11.86
CA ALA A 14 -0.10 -10.26 -10.65
C ALA A 14 -0.23 -8.75 -10.79
N VAL A 15 -1.47 -8.27 -10.86
CA VAL A 15 -1.78 -6.84 -10.69
C VAL A 15 -2.22 -6.63 -9.26
N LEU A 16 -1.54 -5.73 -8.54
CA LEU A 16 -1.97 -5.25 -7.23
C LEU A 16 -2.50 -3.82 -7.41
N ALA A 17 -3.74 -3.58 -6.98
CA ALA A 17 -4.35 -2.25 -6.88
C ALA A 17 -4.70 -1.93 -5.44
N GLY A 18 -4.42 -0.72 -4.93
CA GLY A 18 -4.74 -0.41 -3.53
C GLY A 18 -4.85 1.05 -3.13
N SER A 19 -5.34 1.31 -1.91
CA SER A 19 -5.38 2.62 -1.24
C SER A 19 -4.93 2.49 0.22
N LEU A 20 -4.10 3.43 0.70
CA LEU A 20 -3.44 3.36 2.02
C LEU A 20 -4.10 4.31 3.03
N LEU A 21 -4.61 3.76 4.13
CA LEU A 21 -5.27 4.48 5.22
C LEU A 21 -4.47 4.35 6.53
N ALA A 22 -4.43 5.40 7.35
CA ALA A 22 -3.97 5.34 8.73
C ALA A 22 -5.04 5.84 9.69
N ALA A 23 -5.19 5.18 10.84
CA ALA A 23 -6.11 5.56 11.89
C ALA A 23 -5.38 5.80 13.21
N CYS A 24 -5.67 6.91 13.88
CA CYS A 24 -5.11 7.23 15.19
C CYS A 24 -5.79 6.43 16.32
N GLY A 25 -5.01 5.84 17.21
CA GLY A 25 -5.46 5.11 18.38
C GLY A 25 -4.66 5.47 19.64
N GLY A 26 -5.33 6.08 20.63
CA GLY A 26 -4.74 6.31 21.96
C GLY A 26 -5.67 7.05 22.93
N ASN A 27 -5.71 6.59 24.18
CA ASN A 27 -6.59 7.02 25.28
C ASN A 27 -6.66 8.54 25.53
N GLU A 28 -7.84 8.99 25.96
CA GLU A 28 -8.17 10.35 26.39
C GLU A 28 -7.08 11.02 27.22
N ILE A 29 -6.55 12.13 26.70
CA ILE A 29 -6.06 13.22 27.54
C ILE A 29 -6.65 14.52 26.98
N VAL A 30 -7.64 15.04 27.69
CA VAL A 30 -8.25 16.36 27.46
C VAL A 30 -7.35 17.42 28.07
N VAL A 31 -6.88 18.38 27.28
CA VAL A 31 -6.50 19.71 27.81
C VAL A 31 -6.90 20.80 26.80
N ASP A 32 -7.99 21.48 27.14
CA ASP A 32 -8.44 22.72 26.52
C ASP A 32 -7.45 23.87 26.79
N SER A 33 -7.02 24.57 25.75
CA SER A 33 -6.72 26.01 25.85
C SER A 33 -6.74 26.67 24.47
N GLY A 34 -7.78 27.48 24.25
CA GLY A 34 -8.04 28.15 22.98
C GLY A 34 -6.92 29.06 22.44
N LYS A 35 -6.70 28.92 21.13
CA LYS A 35 -6.31 29.93 20.12
C LYS A 35 -6.40 29.23 18.76
N ASP A 36 -7.12 29.84 17.79
CA ASP A 36 -7.37 29.34 16.43
C ASP A 36 -7.26 27.83 16.29
N SER A 37 -8.33 27.14 16.69
CA SER A 37 -8.35 25.69 16.85
C SER A 37 -7.96 25.00 15.55
N VAL A 38 -6.70 24.59 15.46
CA VAL A 38 -6.32 23.38 14.76
C VAL A 38 -7.33 22.31 15.18
N PRO A 39 -7.99 21.62 14.24
CA PRO A 39 -8.94 20.57 14.60
C PRO A 39 -8.27 19.59 15.57
N GLU A 40 -8.83 19.42 16.76
CA GLU A 40 -8.35 18.40 17.69
C GLU A 40 -8.54 17.04 17.03
N GLU A 41 -7.44 16.30 16.85
CA GLU A 41 -7.49 14.90 16.40
C GLU A 41 -8.30 14.08 17.41
N LYS A 42 -9.28 13.34 16.91
CA LYS A 42 -10.08 12.43 17.73
C LYS A 42 -9.63 11.00 17.50
N VAL A 43 -9.74 10.21 18.56
CA VAL A 43 -9.55 8.76 18.48
C VAL A 43 -10.51 8.19 17.43
N GLY A 44 -9.96 7.48 16.44
CA GLY A 44 -10.72 6.94 15.31
C GLY A 44 -10.75 7.81 14.06
N ASP A 45 -10.11 8.98 14.06
CA ASP A 45 -9.89 9.74 12.83
C ASP A 45 -9.05 8.91 11.85
N VAL A 46 -9.49 8.88 10.58
CA VAL A 46 -8.86 8.14 9.49
C VAL A 46 -8.31 9.12 8.48
N TYR A 47 -7.01 8.99 8.22
CA TYR A 47 -6.28 9.75 7.22
C TYR A 47 -6.05 8.88 5.98
N LEU A 48 -6.57 9.33 4.84
CA LEU A 48 -6.16 8.81 3.54
C LEU A 48 -4.74 9.29 3.26
N LEU A 49 -3.79 8.36 3.28
CA LEU A 49 -2.37 8.67 3.06
C LEU A 49 -2.09 8.80 1.56
N ASN A 50 -2.71 7.97 0.74
CA ASN A 50 -2.64 8.04 -0.72
C ASN A 50 -3.76 7.23 -1.39
N GLY A 51 -4.51 7.89 -2.27
CA GLY A 51 -5.53 7.27 -3.12
C GLY A 51 -5.02 6.88 -4.51
N PHE A 52 -3.78 7.26 -4.86
CA PHE A 52 -3.13 7.02 -6.15
C PHE A 52 -3.91 7.58 -7.33
N GLU A 53 -4.26 8.86 -7.24
CA GLU A 53 -5.08 9.56 -8.23
C GLU A 53 -4.27 10.13 -9.38
N THR A 54 -2.98 10.38 -9.16
CA THR A 54 -2.12 11.11 -10.10
C THR A 54 -0.76 10.46 -10.29
N MET A 55 -0.06 10.84 -11.36
CA MET A 55 1.33 10.43 -11.58
C MET A 55 2.28 10.98 -10.50
N ASP A 56 1.93 12.09 -9.85
CA ASP A 56 2.71 12.63 -8.75
C ASP A 56 2.64 11.71 -7.52
N ASP A 57 1.47 11.10 -7.27
CA ASP A 57 1.30 10.07 -6.25
C ASP A 57 2.17 8.85 -6.53
N LEU A 58 2.30 8.45 -7.81
CA LEU A 58 3.18 7.36 -8.22
C LEU A 58 4.67 7.69 -7.96
N TYR A 59 5.10 8.93 -8.12
CA TYR A 59 6.49 9.33 -7.83
C TYR A 59 6.85 9.25 -6.34
N ALA A 60 5.85 9.25 -5.45
CA ALA A 60 6.06 8.98 -4.02
C ALA A 60 6.22 7.48 -3.70
N VAL A 61 5.98 6.60 -4.68
CA VAL A 61 6.11 5.15 -4.57
C VAL A 61 7.43 4.69 -5.18
N LYS A 62 8.16 3.86 -4.43
CA LYS A 62 9.37 3.20 -4.89
C LYS A 62 9.16 1.70 -4.84
N GLN A 63 9.74 1.01 -5.79
CA GLN A 63 9.82 -0.44 -5.75
C GLN A 63 11.26 -0.86 -5.46
N THR A 64 11.45 -1.78 -4.51
CA THR A 64 12.76 -2.31 -4.12
C THR A 64 12.74 -3.84 -4.14
N ASN A 65 13.87 -4.45 -3.78
CA ASN A 65 14.07 -5.90 -3.80
C ASN A 65 13.91 -6.52 -5.21
N PHE A 66 14.36 -5.81 -6.25
CA PHE A 66 14.46 -6.35 -7.60
C PHE A 66 15.72 -7.19 -7.75
N GLY A 67 15.55 -8.49 -7.98
CA GLY A 67 16.56 -9.32 -8.61
C GLY A 67 16.79 -8.86 -10.06
N TYR A 68 17.92 -9.25 -10.64
CA TYR A 68 18.25 -8.93 -12.03
C TYR A 68 17.24 -9.50 -13.04
N ASP A 69 16.45 -10.48 -12.64
CA ASP A 69 15.41 -11.15 -13.40
C ASP A 69 14.00 -10.62 -13.10
N THR A 70 13.87 -9.63 -12.21
CA THR A 70 12.56 -9.08 -11.84
C THR A 70 12.01 -8.15 -12.92
N VAL A 71 10.82 -8.51 -13.42
CA VAL A 71 10.06 -7.74 -14.40
C VAL A 71 8.75 -7.30 -13.76
N GLY A 72 8.65 -6.00 -13.49
CA GLY A 72 7.42 -5.40 -12.99
C GLY A 72 7.33 -3.92 -13.38
N LYS A 73 6.09 -3.41 -13.41
CA LYS A 73 5.78 -2.01 -13.77
C LYS A 73 4.70 -1.47 -12.85
N MET A 74 4.87 -0.25 -12.37
CA MET A 74 3.82 0.52 -11.71
C MET A 74 3.19 1.54 -12.66
N ASP A 75 1.89 1.75 -12.53
CA ASP A 75 1.10 2.73 -13.30
C ASP A 75 -0.07 3.24 -12.46
N ILE A 76 -0.74 4.30 -12.91
CA ILE A 76 -2.02 4.74 -12.35
C ILE A 76 -3.14 4.22 -13.25
N SER A 77 -4.15 3.57 -12.68
CA SER A 77 -5.22 2.93 -13.44
C SER A 77 -6.60 3.37 -12.95
N ALA A 78 -7.52 3.60 -13.90
CA ALA A 78 -8.93 3.83 -13.61
C ALA A 78 -9.73 2.53 -13.40
N GLU A 79 -9.09 1.38 -13.61
CA GLU A 79 -9.65 0.04 -13.41
C GLU A 79 -9.38 -0.44 -11.99
N GLN A 80 -10.34 -1.15 -11.38
CA GLN A 80 -10.24 -1.70 -10.02
C GLN A 80 -9.77 -0.67 -8.98
N LYS A 81 -10.74 0.08 -8.47
CA LYS A 81 -10.56 1.09 -7.42
C LYS A 81 -11.53 0.87 -6.26
N THR A 82 -11.10 1.26 -5.06
CA THR A 82 -11.91 1.25 -3.84
C THR A 82 -12.64 2.57 -3.61
N GLU A 83 -11.97 3.67 -3.92
CA GLU A 83 -12.43 5.04 -3.77
C GLU A 83 -11.87 5.91 -4.90
N GLY A 84 -12.41 7.12 -5.07
CA GLY A 84 -11.93 8.06 -6.07
C GLY A 84 -12.10 7.59 -7.53
N GLU A 85 -11.16 7.99 -8.40
CA GLU A 85 -11.22 7.70 -9.84
C GLU A 85 -10.12 6.72 -10.30
N HIS A 86 -9.04 6.57 -9.52
CA HIS A 86 -7.91 5.72 -9.89
C HIS A 86 -7.38 4.87 -8.72
N SER A 87 -6.39 4.03 -9.02
CA SER A 87 -5.62 3.24 -8.08
C SER A 87 -4.20 2.99 -8.62
N LEU A 88 -3.26 2.63 -7.73
CA LEU A 88 -1.92 2.20 -8.13
C LEU A 88 -1.99 0.80 -8.74
N LYS A 89 -1.71 0.65 -10.03
CA LYS A 89 -1.59 -0.66 -10.68
C LYS A 89 -0.14 -1.13 -10.66
N TYR A 90 0.14 -2.25 -9.98
CA TYR A 90 1.45 -2.90 -10.07
C TYR A 90 1.38 -4.21 -10.84
N SER A 91 1.88 -4.24 -12.07
CA SER A 91 2.00 -5.45 -12.90
C SER A 91 3.32 -6.16 -12.63
N TYR A 92 3.28 -7.41 -12.17
CA TYR A 92 4.43 -8.28 -11.96
C TYR A 92 4.40 -9.47 -12.91
N GLU A 93 5.50 -9.76 -13.60
CA GLU A 93 5.58 -10.87 -14.57
C GLU A 93 6.50 -12.01 -14.10
N ALA A 94 7.65 -11.69 -13.50
CA ALA A 94 8.66 -12.67 -13.09
C ALA A 94 9.68 -12.07 -12.11
N GLY A 95 10.44 -12.94 -11.43
CA GLY A 95 11.65 -12.63 -10.64
C GLY A 95 11.51 -12.83 -9.13
N THR A 96 12.18 -11.98 -8.36
CA THR A 96 12.09 -11.96 -6.89
C THR A 96 10.90 -11.17 -6.40
N ASN A 97 10.40 -11.54 -5.22
CA ASN A 97 9.27 -10.89 -4.55
C ASN A 97 9.57 -9.39 -4.34
N PRO A 98 8.83 -8.50 -5.03
CA PRO A 98 9.06 -7.06 -4.96
C PRO A 98 8.55 -6.50 -3.63
N GLU A 99 9.21 -5.47 -3.13
CA GLU A 99 8.66 -4.62 -2.06
C GLU A 99 8.22 -3.28 -2.66
N ILE A 100 7.00 -2.86 -2.37
CA ILE A 100 6.45 -1.56 -2.76
C ILE A 100 6.48 -0.66 -1.53
N LEU A 101 7.23 0.44 -1.61
CA LEU A 101 7.44 1.39 -0.53
C LEU A 101 6.82 2.71 -0.91
N GLN A 102 5.87 3.17 -0.11
CA GLN A 102 5.38 4.52 -0.18
C GLN A 102 6.02 5.33 0.93
N ARG A 103 6.70 6.43 0.57
CA ARG A 103 7.16 7.37 1.59
C ARG A 103 5.98 8.21 2.04
N PHE A 104 5.72 8.20 3.33
CA PHE A 104 4.87 9.20 3.95
C PHE A 104 5.67 10.46 4.27
N ASP A 105 5.16 11.63 3.87
CA ASP A 105 5.74 12.93 4.21
C ASP A 105 4.81 13.65 5.19
N GLN A 106 5.24 13.75 6.46
CA GLN A 106 4.46 14.41 7.51
C GLN A 106 4.16 15.88 7.20
N SER A 107 4.93 16.54 6.32
CA SER A 107 4.61 17.91 5.90
C SER A 107 3.28 18.03 5.16
N GLN A 108 2.77 16.94 4.58
CA GLN A 108 1.44 16.88 3.95
C GLN A 108 0.31 16.80 4.99
N TYR A 109 0.61 16.31 6.19
CA TYR A 109 -0.32 16.16 7.30
C TYR A 109 0.29 16.76 8.57
N PRO A 110 0.54 18.09 8.59
CA PRO A 110 1.28 18.72 9.67
C PRO A 110 0.52 18.69 11.00
N GLN A 111 -0.79 18.45 10.96
CA GLN A 111 -1.65 18.32 12.14
C GLN A 111 -1.72 16.89 12.67
N ALA A 112 -1.22 15.92 11.91
CA ALA A 112 -1.38 14.52 12.27
C ALA A 112 -0.22 14.04 13.14
N ASP A 113 -0.51 13.66 14.38
CA ASP A 113 0.47 13.06 15.27
C ASP A 113 0.66 11.57 14.94
N MET A 114 1.61 11.30 14.06
CA MET A 114 1.96 9.94 13.62
C MET A 114 2.45 9.03 14.76
N SER A 115 2.80 9.58 15.93
CA SER A 115 3.16 8.78 17.11
C SER A 115 1.94 8.08 17.74
N THR A 116 0.73 8.52 17.37
CA THR A 116 -0.54 7.99 17.88
C THR A 116 -1.26 7.07 16.90
N VAL A 117 -0.65 6.72 15.76
CA VAL A 117 -1.27 5.80 14.77
C VAL A 117 -1.41 4.41 15.37
N GLY A 118 -2.66 3.96 15.51
CA GLY A 118 -3.01 2.66 16.08
C GLY A 118 -3.22 1.57 15.03
N LYS A 119 -3.55 1.95 13.78
CA LYS A 119 -3.74 1.03 12.66
C LYS A 119 -3.32 1.70 11.34
N THR A 120 -2.72 0.92 10.46
CA THR A 120 -2.58 1.24 9.04
C THR A 120 -3.22 0.13 8.25
N SER A 121 -3.93 0.45 7.17
CA SER A 121 -4.48 -0.55 6.26
C SER A 121 -4.24 -0.23 4.81
N LEU A 122 -4.18 -1.27 3.98
CA LEU A 122 -4.07 -1.17 2.53
C LEU A 122 -5.13 -2.06 1.90
N SER A 123 -6.06 -1.49 1.14
CA SER A 123 -6.94 -2.31 0.30
C SER A 123 -6.16 -2.85 -0.88
N VAL A 124 -6.35 -4.12 -1.24
CA VAL A 124 -5.63 -4.78 -2.33
C VAL A 124 -6.56 -5.62 -3.18
N TYR A 125 -6.53 -5.43 -4.51
CA TYR A 125 -7.17 -6.28 -5.50
C TYR A 125 -6.14 -7.07 -6.28
N SER A 126 -6.31 -8.40 -6.39
CA SER A 126 -5.44 -9.26 -7.20
C SER A 126 -6.13 -9.70 -8.49
N THR A 127 -5.47 -9.48 -9.64
CA THR A 127 -5.90 -10.06 -10.93
C THR A 127 -5.18 -11.38 -11.27
N ALA A 128 -4.38 -11.93 -10.35
CA ALA A 128 -3.62 -13.15 -10.61
C ALA A 128 -4.56 -14.36 -10.80
N GLU A 129 -4.10 -15.41 -11.49
CA GLU A 129 -4.91 -16.65 -11.65
C GLU A 129 -5.00 -17.47 -10.36
N SER A 130 -4.10 -17.23 -9.41
CA SER A 130 -4.00 -17.93 -8.12
C SER A 130 -3.85 -16.94 -6.98
N ALA A 131 -4.18 -17.38 -5.77
CA ALA A 131 -3.96 -16.60 -4.56
C ALA A 131 -2.50 -16.13 -4.44
N VAL A 132 -2.33 -14.90 -3.94
CA VAL A 132 -1.03 -14.30 -3.68
C VAL A 132 -0.93 -13.94 -2.21
N THR A 133 0.27 -13.99 -1.65
CA THR A 133 0.50 -13.63 -0.25
C THR A 133 1.15 -12.25 -0.17
N ALA A 134 0.62 -11.39 0.71
CA ALA A 134 1.18 -10.07 0.97
C ALA A 134 1.32 -9.81 2.47
N THR A 135 2.23 -8.88 2.82
CA THR A 135 2.42 -8.38 4.19
C THR A 135 2.48 -6.87 4.14
N LEU A 136 1.78 -6.19 5.06
CA LEU A 136 1.89 -4.76 5.24
C LEU A 136 2.97 -4.46 6.29
N LYS A 137 3.91 -3.58 5.95
CA LYS A 137 5.01 -3.17 6.83
C LYS A 137 4.96 -1.66 7.07
N VAL A 138 5.12 -1.24 8.33
CA VAL A 138 5.31 0.16 8.72
C VAL A 138 6.74 0.34 9.20
N ILE A 139 7.45 1.28 8.58
CA ILE A 139 8.86 1.59 8.88
C ILE A 139 8.93 3.03 9.35
N THR A 140 9.36 3.24 10.59
CA THR A 140 9.58 4.58 11.15
C THR A 140 11.05 4.99 11.05
N THR A 141 11.32 6.26 10.72
CA THR A 141 12.69 6.79 10.68
C THR A 141 13.11 7.25 12.08
N GLY A 142 14.16 6.63 12.64
CA GLY A 142 14.59 6.85 14.03
C GLY A 142 15.13 5.57 14.68
N ASN A 143 14.81 5.33 15.97
CA ASN A 143 15.00 4.03 16.62
C ASN A 143 14.09 3.00 15.93
N ILE A 144 14.63 2.34 14.90
CA ILE A 144 13.91 1.54 13.90
C ILE A 144 12.87 0.62 14.55
N VAL A 145 11.59 0.98 14.42
CA VAL A 145 10.47 0.06 14.65
C VAL A 145 9.99 -0.39 13.28
N LEU A 146 10.17 -1.69 13.01
CA LEU A 146 9.53 -2.39 11.90
C LEU A 146 8.32 -3.13 12.46
N LEU A 147 7.12 -2.62 12.18
CA LEU A 147 5.89 -3.37 12.42
C LEU A 147 5.54 -4.08 11.13
N SER A 148 5.26 -5.38 11.21
CA SER A 148 4.80 -6.17 10.08
C SER A 148 3.51 -6.86 10.49
N SER A 149 2.54 -6.85 9.58
CA SER A 149 1.37 -7.71 9.71
C SER A 149 1.75 -9.19 9.59
N GLU A 150 0.82 -10.07 9.96
CA GLU A 150 0.84 -11.45 9.47
C GLU A 150 0.67 -11.47 7.94
N ALA A 151 1.02 -12.61 7.33
CA ALA A 151 0.86 -12.78 5.90
C ALA A 151 -0.63 -12.97 5.56
N TYR A 152 -1.16 -12.10 4.71
CA TYR A 152 -2.53 -12.19 4.21
C TYR A 152 -2.55 -12.92 2.88
N GLU A 153 -3.51 -13.83 2.74
CA GLU A 153 -3.81 -14.46 1.46
C GLU A 153 -4.83 -13.61 0.71
N ILE A 154 -4.44 -13.09 -0.46
CA ILE A 154 -5.28 -12.27 -1.33
C ILE A 154 -5.82 -13.17 -2.43
N GLN A 155 -7.13 -13.39 -2.43
CA GLN A 155 -7.80 -14.20 -3.45
C GLN A 155 -7.93 -13.43 -4.77
N PRO A 156 -7.84 -14.12 -5.92
CA PRO A 156 -8.12 -13.52 -7.22
C PRO A 156 -9.52 -12.92 -7.30
N GLY A 157 -9.62 -11.73 -7.88
CA GLY A 157 -10.90 -11.14 -8.24
C GLY A 157 -11.64 -10.45 -7.10
N GLU A 158 -11.07 -10.38 -5.89
CA GLU A 158 -11.69 -9.82 -4.69
C GLU A 158 -10.82 -8.74 -4.05
N TRP A 159 -11.46 -7.78 -3.38
CA TRP A 159 -10.78 -6.78 -2.56
C TRP A 159 -10.47 -7.35 -1.18
N THR A 160 -9.22 -7.21 -0.74
CA THR A 160 -8.74 -7.63 0.57
C THR A 160 -8.12 -6.43 1.29
N GLU A 161 -8.57 -6.12 2.51
CA GLU A 161 -7.89 -5.14 3.37
C GLU A 161 -6.78 -5.84 4.16
N LEU A 162 -5.53 -5.34 3.99
CA LEU A 162 -4.35 -5.72 4.76
C LEU A 162 -4.20 -4.84 6.00
#